data_AF-A0A424YZ46-F1
#
_entry.id   AF-A0A424YZ46-F1
#
_cell.length_a   1.000
_cell.length_b   1.000
_cell.length_c   1.000
_cell.angle_alpha   90.00
_cell.angle_beta   90.00
_cell.angle_gamma   90.00
#
_symmetry.space_group_name_H-M   'P 1'
#
loop_
_entity.id
_entity.type
_entity.pdbx_description
1 polymer ?
#
loop_
_entity_poly.entity_id
_entity_poly.type
_entity_poly.pdbx_seq_one_letter_code
_entity_poly.pdbx_strand_id
1 'polypeptide(L)'
;FSTKASFAYFKDWLPYLKTSIELGAKLYMNTTIHTKARFGTIKVEDEINLARIQRFANASLILPLNQSFIMSMNYNAQNSKDATTHTAYAQFSYLW
;
A
#
# COMPACT_ATOMS: atom_id res chain seq x y z
N PHE A 1 -1.01 18.81 -2.48
CA PHE A 1 -2.19 18.39 -1.70
C PHE A 1 -2.70 17.06 -2.25
N SER A 2 -3.02 16.10 -1.40
CA SER A 2 -3.53 14.78 -1.78
C SER A 2 -4.71 14.39 -0.90
N THR A 3 -5.76 13.84 -1.49
CA THR A 3 -6.90 13.30 -0.75
C THR A 3 -7.00 11.79 -0.95
N LYS A 4 -7.37 11.05 0.10
CA LYS A 4 -7.53 9.59 0.09
C LYS A 4 -8.97 9.26 0.46
N ALA A 5 -9.66 8.54 -0.43
CA ALA A 5 -10.94 7.91 -0.13
C ALA A 5 -10.74 6.40 -0.07
N SER A 6 -11.17 5.77 1.02
CA SER A 6 -10.99 4.33 1.22
C SER A 6 -12.16 3.72 1.96
N PHE A 7 -12.55 2.52 1.52
CA PHE A 7 -13.47 1.64 2.18
C PHE A 7 -12.67 0.52 2.84
N ALA A 8 -12.92 0.26 4.11
CA ALA A 8 -12.25 -0.79 4.86
C ALA A 8 -13.30 -1.71 5.50
N TYR A 9 -13.17 -3.00 5.26
CA TYR A 9 -13.97 -4.06 5.85
C TYR A 9 -13.09 -4.89 6.76
N PHE A 10 -13.45 -4.94 8.04
CA PHE A 10 -12.75 -5.74 9.05
C PHE A 10 -13.74 -6.75 9.63
N LYS A 11 -13.30 -8.00 9.74
CA LYS A 11 -14.07 -9.05 10.40
C LYS A 11 -13.17 -9.97 11.21
N ASP A 12 -13.54 -10.11 12.47
CA ASP A 12 -13.00 -11.08 13.39
C ASP A 12 -13.95 -12.29 13.39
N TRP A 13 -13.46 -13.46 13.01
CA TRP A 13 -14.29 -14.66 12.83
C TRP A 13 -14.24 -15.57 14.06
N LEU A 14 -13.04 -15.78 14.60
CA LEU A 14 -12.72 -16.64 15.74
C LEU A 14 -11.62 -15.95 16.56
N PRO A 15 -11.34 -16.39 17.81
CA PRO A 15 -10.15 -15.95 18.52
C PRO A 15 -8.93 -16.11 17.61
N TYR A 16 -8.26 -14.99 17.32
CA TYR A 16 -7.06 -14.89 16.47
C TYR A 16 -7.26 -15.07 14.95
N LEU A 17 -8.46 -15.40 14.43
CA LEU A 17 -8.76 -15.41 12.99
C LEU A 17 -9.35 -14.05 12.55
N LYS A 18 -8.56 -13.28 11.82
CA LYS A 18 -8.94 -11.92 11.40
C LYS A 18 -8.77 -11.75 9.90
N THR A 19 -9.75 -11.11 9.27
CA THR A 19 -9.69 -10.71 7.87
C THR A 19 -9.89 -9.21 7.77
N SER A 20 -9.05 -8.53 7.00
CA SER A 20 -9.25 -7.14 6.63
C SER A 20 -9.13 -6.96 5.13
N ILE A 21 -10.04 -6.21 4.54
CA ILE A 21 -9.97 -5.81 3.13
C ILE A 21 -10.12 -4.30 3.10
N GLU A 22 -9.17 -3.60 2.48
CA GLU A 22 -9.23 -2.15 2.29
C GLU A 22 -9.10 -1.85 0.80
N LEU A 23 -10.03 -1.10 0.24
CA LEU A 23 -10.00 -0.69 -1.15
C LEU A 23 -10.23 0.82 -1.23
N GLY A 24 -9.52 1.49 -2.12
CA GLY A 24 -9.62 2.94 -2.18
C GLY A 24 -8.91 3.57 -3.35
N ALA A 25 -8.98 4.90 -3.39
CA ALA A 25 -8.29 5.73 -4.35
C ALA A 25 -7.64 6.92 -3.65
N LYS A 26 -6.41 7.22 -4.04
CA LYS A 26 -5.68 8.44 -3.70
C LYS A 26 -5.72 9.36 -4.91
N LEU A 27 -6.11 10.62 -4.68
CA LEU A 27 -6.13 11.68 -5.67
C LEU A 27 -5.01 12.67 -5.34
N TYR A 28 -4.09 12.86 -6.28
CA TYR A 28 -3.02 13.83 -6.17
C TYR A 28 -3.41 15.07 -6.99
N MET A 29 -3.63 16.20 -6.32
CA MET A 29 -3.98 17.45 -7.00
C MET A 29 -2.77 18.08 -7.68
N ASN A 30 -1.56 17.77 -7.22
CA ASN A 30 -0.33 18.18 -7.88
C ASN A 30 0.27 16.97 -8.62
N THR A 31 0.12 16.96 -9.94
CA THR A 31 0.61 15.89 -10.81
C THR A 31 2.07 16.08 -11.20
N THR A 32 2.66 17.23 -10.92
CA THR A 32 4.00 17.56 -11.40
C THR A 32 4.88 17.95 -10.23
N ILE A 33 5.92 17.16 -9.99
CA ILE A 33 6.98 17.52 -9.05
C ILE A 33 8.18 17.95 -9.88
N HIS A 34 8.53 19.23 -9.78
CA HIS A 34 9.77 19.76 -10.33
C HIS A 34 10.90 19.51 -9.32
N THR A 35 11.79 18.59 -9.66
CA THR A 35 12.99 18.31 -8.88
C THR A 35 14.17 19.01 -9.53
N LYS A 36 14.83 19.89 -8.78
CA LYS A 36 16.06 20.57 -9.22
C LYS A 36 17.20 20.10 -8.34
N ALA A 37 18.17 19.41 -8.94
CA ALA A 37 19.42 19.05 -8.28
C ALA A 37 20.56 19.87 -8.91
N ARG A 38 21.39 20.48 -8.07
CA ARG A 38 22.57 21.23 -8.51
C ARG A 38 23.83 20.57 -7.97
N PHE A 39 24.65 20.03 -8.85
CA PHE A 39 25.98 19.51 -8.54
C PHE A 39 27.02 20.49 -9.12
N GLY A 40 27.42 21.48 -8.32
CA GLY A 40 28.36 22.53 -8.75
C GLY A 40 27.81 23.39 -9.91
N THR A 41 28.43 23.27 -11.09
CA THR A 41 28.04 24.01 -12.32
C THR A 41 26.92 23.32 -13.09
N ILE A 42 26.67 22.03 -12.85
CA ILE A 42 25.66 21.24 -13.58
C ILE A 42 24.33 21.36 -12.84
N LYS A 43 23.31 21.90 -13.54
CA LYS A 43 21.92 21.90 -13.09
C LYS A 43 21.20 20.76 -13.81
N VAL A 44 20.67 19.82 -13.05
CA VAL A 44 19.80 18.77 -13.55
C VAL A 44 18.39 19.10 -13.07
N GLU A 45 17.51 19.39 -14.04
CA GLU A 45 16.09 19.58 -13.79
C GLU A 45 15.37 18.35 -14.31
N ASP A 46 14.58 17.71 -13.45
CA ASP A 46 13.77 16.56 -13.81
C ASP A 46 12.33 16.80 -13.37
N GLU A 47 11.40 16.36 -14.19
CA GLU A 47 9.97 16.61 -14.03
C GLU A 47 9.25 15.26 -13.87
N ILE A 48 8.94 14.92 -12.62
CA ILE A 48 8.28 13.65 -12.30
C ILE A 48 6.77 13.89 -12.36
N ASN A 49 6.12 13.26 -13.34
CA ASN A 49 4.68 13.30 -13.48
C ASN A 49 4.05 12.18 -12.63
N LEU A 50 3.41 12.54 -11.53
CA LEU A 50 2.65 11.63 -10.68
C LEU A 50 1.29 11.35 -11.29
N ALA A 51 0.89 10.07 -11.28
CA ALA A 51 -0.46 9.67 -11.66
C ALA A 51 -1.49 10.40 -10.77
N ARG A 52 -2.33 11.22 -11.40
CA ARG A 52 -3.40 12.00 -10.73
C ARG A 52 -4.31 11.15 -9.85
N ILE A 53 -4.54 9.90 -10.25
CA ILE A 53 -5.38 8.93 -9.55
C ILE A 53 -4.57 7.66 -9.36
N GLN A 54 -4.55 7.18 -8.13
CA GLN A 54 -3.94 5.91 -7.76
C GLN A 54 -4.95 5.08 -6.98
N ARG A 55 -5.36 3.95 -7.54
CA ARG A 55 -6.27 2.99 -6.89
C ARG A 55 -5.44 1.98 -6.11
N PHE A 56 -5.94 1.54 -4.97
CA PHE A 56 -5.29 0.49 -4.20
C PHE A 56 -6.31 -0.49 -3.64
N ALA A 57 -5.88 -1.74 -3.48
CA ALA A 57 -6.64 -2.80 -2.84
C ALA A 57 -5.69 -3.59 -1.94
N ASN A 58 -6.03 -3.68 -0.66
CA ASN A 58 -5.31 -4.40 0.37
C ASN A 58 -6.22 -5.52 0.86
N ALA A 59 -5.66 -6.70 1.06
CA ALA A 59 -6.30 -7.78 1.77
C ALA A 59 -5.30 -8.34 2.78
N SER A 60 -5.74 -8.58 4.00
CA SER A 60 -4.97 -9.22 5.05
C SER A 60 -5.79 -10.35 5.66
N LEU A 61 -5.14 -11.46 5.93
CA LEU A 61 -5.69 -12.62 6.60
C LEU A 61 -4.70 -13.07 7.66
N ILE A 62 -5.11 -13.00 8.92
CA ILE A 62 -4.36 -13.46 10.07
C ILE A 62 -4.97 -14.79 10.51
N LEU A 63 -4.16 -15.84 10.52
CA LEU A 63 -4.49 -17.21 10.85
C LEU A 63 -3.71 -17.65 12.09
N PRO A 64 -4.38 -18.09 13.15
CA PRO A 64 -3.72 -18.77 14.26
C PRO A 64 -3.41 -20.20 13.83
N LEU A 65 -2.13 -20.56 13.79
CA LEU A 65 -1.73 -21.95 13.56
C LEU A 65 -1.80 -22.73 14.88
N ASN A 66 -1.43 -22.10 15.99
CA ASN A 66 -1.62 -22.59 17.36
C ASN A 66 -1.54 -21.40 18.36
N GLN A 67 -1.48 -21.67 19.66
CA GLN A 67 -1.42 -20.62 20.70
C GLN A 67 -0.17 -19.73 20.63
N SER A 68 0.93 -20.21 20.05
CA SER A 68 2.21 -19.51 19.97
C SER A 68 2.58 -19.10 18.54
N PHE A 69 1.88 -19.56 17.51
CA PHE A 69 2.22 -19.33 16.11
C PHE A 69 1.07 -18.67 15.37
N ILE A 70 1.34 -17.49 14.82
CA ILE A 70 0.42 -16.71 14.00
C ILE A 70 1.00 -16.57 12.60
N MET A 71 0.22 -16.91 11.59
CA MET A 71 0.53 -16.62 10.19
C MET A 71 -0.31 -15.44 9.72
N SER A 72 0.31 -14.39 9.19
CA SER A 72 -0.38 -13.28 8.53
C SER A 72 -0.04 -13.24 7.06
N MET A 73 -1.04 -13.35 6.21
CA MET A 73 -0.94 -13.17 4.77
C MET A 73 -1.45 -11.78 4.43
N ASN A 74 -0.66 -11.03 3.66
CA ASN A 74 -0.98 -9.69 3.24
C ASN A 74 -0.81 -9.59 1.73
N TYR A 75 -1.79 -8.97 1.09
CA TYR A 75 -1.80 -8.67 -0.32
C TYR A 75 -2.09 -7.18 -0.49
N ASN A 76 -1.27 -6.52 -1.29
CA ASN A 76 -1.41 -5.13 -1.67
C ASN A 76 -1.34 -5.05 -3.20
N ALA A 77 -2.33 -4.43 -3.80
CA ALA A 77 -2.35 -4.07 -5.20
C ALA A 77 -2.48 -2.55 -5.30
N GLN A 78 -1.65 -1.94 -6.13
CA GLN A 78 -1.67 -0.50 -6.38
C GLN A 78 -1.65 -0.28 -7.89
N ASN A 79 -2.69 0.36 -8.40
CA ASN A 79 -2.84 0.68 -9.81
C ASN A 79 -2.75 2.19 -9.98
N SER A 80 -1.74 2.62 -10.73
CA SER A 80 -1.51 4.00 -11.15
C SER A 80 -1.56 4.05 -12.68
N LYS A 81 -1.77 5.24 -13.24
CA LYS A 81 -1.88 5.47 -14.70
C LYS A 81 -0.78 4.76 -15.51
N ASP A 82 0.44 4.73 -14.98
CA ASP A 82 1.63 4.27 -15.70
C ASP A 82 2.15 2.91 -15.21
N ALA A 83 1.63 2.39 -14.08
CA ALA A 83 2.12 1.14 -13.50
C ALA A 83 1.10 0.49 -12.56
N THR A 84 1.03 -0.85 -12.60
CA THR A 84 0.34 -1.64 -11.60
C THR A 84 1.36 -2.47 -10.82
N THR A 85 1.34 -2.35 -9.49
CA THR A 85 2.19 -3.11 -8.58
C THR A 85 1.33 -4.07 -7.78
N HIS A 86 1.79 -5.31 -7.67
CA HIS A 86 1.19 -6.35 -6.82
C HIS A 86 2.26 -6.83 -5.85
N THR A 87 1.96 -6.81 -4.56
CA THR A 87 2.84 -7.27 -3.51
C THR A 87 2.06 -8.20 -2.59
N ALA A 88 2.48 -9.46 -2.55
CA ALA A 88 1.95 -10.46 -1.65
C ALA A 88 3.08 -10.94 -0.73
N TYR A 89 2.81 -11.04 0.56
CA TYR A 89 3.74 -11.64 1.49
C TYR A 89 3.01 -12.41 2.59
N ALA A 90 3.66 -13.44 3.09
CA ALA A 90 3.25 -14.16 4.28
C ALA A 90 4.31 -13.94 5.37
N GLN A 91 3.87 -13.69 6.58
CA GLN A 91 4.71 -13.52 7.75
C GLN A 91 4.29 -14.53 8.81
N PHE A 92 5.28 -15.19 9.40
CA PHE A 92 5.10 -16.11 10.51
C PHE A 92 5.65 -15.43 11.77
N SER A 93 4.81 -15.30 12.78
CA SER A 93 5.17 -14.72 14.08
C SER A 93 5.05 -15.79 15.15
N TYR A 94 6.12 -15.96 15.91
CA TYR A 94 6.15 -16.81 17.10
C TYR A 94 6.04 -15.92 18.34
N LEU A 95 5.03 -16.17 19.16
CA LEU A 95 4.80 -15.57 20.46
C LEU A 95 5.41 -16.52 21.50
N TRP A 96 6.59 -16.14 22.00
CA TRP A 96 7.28 -16.77 23.12
C TRP A 96 6.91 -16.06 24.43
#